data_AF-A0A9D6IR03-F1
#
_entry.id   AF-A0A9D6IR03-F1
#
_cell.length_a   1.000
_cell.length_b   1.000
_cell.length_c   1.000
_cell.angle_alpha   90.00
_cell.angle_beta   90.00
_cell.angle_gamma   90.00
#
_symmetry.space_group_name_H-M   'P 1'
#
loop_
_entity.id
_entity.type
_entity.pdbx_description
1 polymer ?
#
loop_
_entity_poly.entity_id
_entity_poly.type
_entity_poly.pdbx_seq_one_letter_code
_entity_poly.pdbx_strand_id
1 'polypeptide(L)'
;MKCEGFGRLLTDLALGGSASPEMESHLSDCARCRVALEDQRRLISRIDEEIAASLDVAPSLEFLPKASLRIARQCAPTRSAFRGWLLPVTAVAAGTILVGLCLWWRRSTVLPSHPIAVKAPSAPPITFQPSPPSVPVPRAVVTTRIKRASRVTPLVEPEVLVPPGAEEAVRCLAEGLRYHSVDPARFLTAGFVVVGPEEARVNAPLEAVRQFPTDLNGTRLWPEEARPLNLEQVGRSAS
;
A
#
# COMPACT_ATOMS: atom_id res chain seq x y z
N MET A 1 8.44 26.59 5.48
CA MET A 1 8.23 25.15 5.75
C MET A 1 9.58 24.44 5.88
N LYS A 2 9.66 23.35 6.66
CA LYS A 2 10.90 22.58 6.82
C LYS A 2 11.11 21.67 5.59
N CYS A 3 12.31 21.64 5.03
CA CYS A 3 12.65 20.84 3.84
C CYS A 3 12.48 19.31 4.03
N GLU A 4 12.40 18.84 5.28
CA GLU A 4 12.39 17.40 5.63
C GLU A 4 11.18 16.64 5.08
N GLY A 5 10.04 17.30 4.87
CA GLY A 5 8.82 16.66 4.34
C GLY A 5 8.83 16.41 2.83
N PHE A 6 9.71 17.09 2.08
CA PHE A 6 9.67 17.09 0.62
C PHE A 6 10.53 16.01 -0.04
N GLY A 7 11.28 15.23 0.73
CA GLY A 7 12.23 14.24 0.18
C GLY A 7 11.61 13.21 -0.76
N ARG A 8 10.42 12.67 -0.42
CA ARG A 8 9.70 11.72 -1.30
C ARG A 8 9.21 12.40 -2.58
N LEU A 9 8.60 13.57 -2.43
CA LEU A 9 8.04 14.33 -3.54
C LEU A 9 9.11 14.82 -4.54
N LEU A 10 10.34 15.10 -4.07
CA LEU A 10 11.47 15.42 -4.95
C LEU A 10 11.87 14.23 -5.82
N THR A 11 11.89 13.02 -5.25
CA THR A 11 12.14 11.79 -6.02
C THR A 11 11.07 11.56 -7.08
N ASP A 12 9.80 11.70 -6.74
CA ASP A 12 8.69 11.55 -7.70
C ASP A 12 8.80 12.59 -8.84
N LEU A 13 9.14 13.84 -8.50
CA LEU A 13 9.36 14.90 -9.48
C LEU A 13 10.62 14.66 -10.35
N ALA A 14 11.65 14.02 -9.80
CA ALA A 14 12.84 13.63 -10.55
C ALA A 14 12.56 12.49 -11.55
N LEU A 15 11.60 11.61 -11.23
CA LEU A 15 11.08 10.54 -12.10
C LEU A 15 10.06 11.03 -13.14
N GLY A 16 9.85 12.35 -13.28
CA GLY A 16 8.92 12.93 -14.25
C GLY A 16 7.48 13.10 -13.76
N GLY A 17 7.23 12.92 -12.45
CA GLY A 17 5.94 13.25 -11.85
C GLY A 17 5.63 14.76 -11.92
N SER A 18 4.35 15.12 -11.79
CA SER A 18 3.91 16.51 -11.72
C SER A 18 4.13 17.10 -10.33
N ALA A 19 4.69 18.31 -10.24
CA ALA A 19 4.81 19.02 -8.98
C ALA A 19 3.44 19.54 -8.48
N SER A 20 3.22 19.50 -7.18
CA SER A 20 2.10 20.23 -6.56
C SER A 20 2.40 21.73 -6.51
N PRO A 21 1.40 22.62 -6.49
CA PRO A 21 1.63 24.07 -6.42
C PRO A 21 2.43 24.49 -5.17
N GLU A 22 2.25 23.79 -4.05
CA GLU A 22 3.04 24.00 -2.83
C GLU A 22 4.53 23.65 -3.03
N MET A 23 4.81 22.58 -3.77
CA MET A 23 6.18 22.18 -4.11
C MET A 23 6.82 23.17 -5.07
N GLU A 24 6.09 23.64 -6.08
CA GLU A 24 6.59 24.64 -7.03
C GLU A 24 6.98 25.94 -6.31
N SER A 25 6.11 26.43 -5.41
CA SER A 25 6.40 27.57 -4.55
C SER A 25 7.58 27.30 -3.61
N HIS A 26 7.74 26.09 -3.07
CA HIS A 26 8.91 25.78 -2.27
C HIS A 26 10.20 25.77 -3.09
N LEU A 27 10.16 25.26 -4.33
CA LEU A 27 11.32 25.19 -5.22
C LEU A 27 11.74 26.58 -5.72
N SER A 28 10.81 27.51 -5.92
CA SER A 28 11.17 28.91 -6.24
C SER A 28 12.02 29.52 -5.13
N ASP A 29 11.66 29.24 -3.87
CA ASP A 29 12.23 29.92 -2.72
C ASP A 29 13.45 29.19 -2.12
N CYS A 30 13.55 27.87 -2.31
CA CYS A 30 14.56 27.04 -1.67
C CYS A 30 15.63 26.55 -2.65
N ALA A 31 16.78 27.24 -2.69
CA ALA A 31 17.92 26.83 -3.53
C ALA A 31 18.44 25.42 -3.22
N ARG A 32 18.43 25.00 -1.95
CA ARG A 32 18.89 23.66 -1.53
C ARG A 32 18.04 22.54 -2.14
N CYS A 33 16.72 22.69 -2.16
CA CYS A 33 15.82 21.71 -2.74
C CYS A 33 15.95 21.66 -4.28
N ARG A 34 16.22 22.80 -4.93
CA ARG A 34 16.52 22.83 -6.37
C ARG A 34 17.79 22.07 -6.72
N VAL A 35 18.87 22.27 -5.96
CA VAL A 35 20.12 21.53 -6.17
C VAL A 35 19.90 20.03 -5.94
N ALA A 36 19.18 19.65 -4.88
CA ALA A 36 18.86 18.25 -4.62
C ALA A 36 18.04 17.60 -5.74
N LEU A 37 17.06 18.31 -6.31
CA LEU A 37 16.25 17.84 -7.44
C LEU A 37 17.12 17.61 -8.68
N GLU A 38 18.01 18.54 -8.98
CA GLU A 38 18.93 18.45 -10.12
C GLU A 38 19.92 17.28 -9.96
N ASP A 39 20.45 17.07 -8.75
CA ASP A 39 21.31 15.93 -8.44
C ASP A 39 20.57 14.59 -8.63
N GLN A 40 19.29 14.51 -8.20
CA GLN A 40 18.46 13.33 -8.42
C GLN A 40 18.19 13.07 -9.91
N ARG A 41 17.88 14.10 -10.69
CA ARG A 41 17.68 13.98 -12.14
C ARG A 41 18.94 13.50 -12.85
N ARG A 42 20.10 14.04 -12.48
CA ARG A 42 21.40 13.58 -13.02
C ARG A 42 21.69 12.13 -12.67
N LEU A 43 21.35 11.70 -11.45
CA LEU A 43 21.51 10.30 -11.05
C LEU A 43 20.63 9.37 -11.88
N ILE A 44 19.35 9.72 -12.06
CA ILE A 44 18.40 8.94 -12.87
C ILE A 44 18.88 8.87 -14.33
N SER A 45 19.26 10.00 -14.93
CA SER A 45 19.81 10.02 -16.31
C SER A 45 20.99 9.07 -16.48
N ARG A 46 21.92 9.02 -15.52
CA ARG A 46 23.06 8.09 -15.59
C ARG A 46 22.64 6.62 -15.50
N ILE A 47 21.64 6.32 -14.66
CA ILE A 47 21.09 4.97 -14.58
C ILE A 47 20.45 4.60 -15.90
N ASP A 48 19.67 5.49 -16.51
CA ASP A 48 19.03 5.27 -17.80
C ASP A 48 20.05 5.08 -18.92
N GLU A 49 21.13 5.88 -18.93
CA GLU A 49 22.26 5.73 -19.87
C GLU A 49 22.98 4.39 -19.70
N GLU A 50 23.23 3.95 -18.46
CA GLU A 50 23.88 2.66 -18.17
C GLU A 50 22.98 1.48 -18.56
N ILE A 51 21.67 1.58 -18.28
CA ILE A 51 20.69 0.59 -18.71
C ILE A 51 20.64 0.54 -20.24
N ALA A 52 20.55 1.69 -20.92
CA ALA A 52 20.54 1.76 -22.38
C ALA A 52 21.82 1.16 -22.99
N ALA A 53 22.99 1.44 -22.42
CA ALA A 53 24.25 0.87 -22.86
C ALA A 53 24.33 -0.65 -22.61
N SER A 54 23.74 -1.14 -21.52
CA SER A 54 23.68 -2.58 -21.21
C SER A 54 22.67 -3.34 -22.10
N LEU A 55 21.65 -2.64 -22.58
CA LEU A 55 20.58 -3.17 -23.42
C LEU A 55 20.81 -2.88 -24.90
N ASP A 56 22.07 -2.87 -25.38
CA ASP A 56 22.43 -2.66 -26.80
C ASP A 56 21.86 -3.73 -27.78
N VAL A 57 20.89 -4.51 -27.32
CA VAL A 57 20.03 -5.37 -28.10
C VAL A 57 18.80 -4.58 -28.53
N ALA A 58 18.73 -4.26 -29.82
CA ALA A 58 17.53 -3.66 -30.40
C ALA A 58 16.28 -4.49 -30.02
N PRO A 59 15.23 -3.86 -29.46
CA PRO A 59 14.00 -4.58 -29.16
C PRO A 59 13.42 -5.17 -30.44
N SER A 60 12.81 -6.36 -30.36
CA SER A 60 12.17 -6.97 -31.52
C SER A 60 11.10 -6.05 -32.10
N LEU A 61 10.92 -6.04 -33.43
CA LEU A 61 9.92 -5.20 -34.11
C LEU A 61 8.49 -5.44 -33.57
N GLU A 62 8.24 -6.64 -33.07
CA GLU A 62 6.97 -7.06 -32.45
C GLU A 62 6.78 -6.56 -31.01
N PHE A 63 7.82 -6.02 -30.36
CA PHE A 63 7.77 -5.59 -28.97
C PHE A 63 6.87 -4.38 -28.78
N LEU A 64 7.06 -3.32 -29.58
CA LEU A 64 6.27 -2.10 -29.49
C LEU A 64 4.76 -2.32 -29.68
N PRO A 65 4.28 -3.04 -30.71
CA PRO A 65 2.85 -3.30 -30.86
C PRO A 65 2.29 -4.18 -29.74
N LYS A 66 3.06 -5.15 -29.22
CA LYS A 66 2.62 -5.95 -28.06
C LYS A 66 2.56 -5.14 -26.78
N ALA A 67 3.55 -4.28 -26.54
CA ALA A 67 3.60 -3.40 -25.37
C ALA A 67 2.47 -2.38 -25.40
N SER A 68 2.25 -1.71 -26.54
CA SER A 68 1.16 -0.74 -26.70
C SER A 68 -0.21 -1.40 -26.54
N LEU A 69 -0.41 -2.59 -27.10
CA LEU A 69 -1.65 -3.36 -26.93
C LEU A 69 -1.87 -3.79 -25.47
N ARG A 70 -0.81 -4.14 -24.74
CA ARG A 70 -0.89 -4.46 -23.31
C ARG A 70 -1.23 -3.22 -22.47
N ILE A 71 -0.58 -2.08 -22.72
CA ILE A 71 -0.88 -0.80 -22.06
C ILE A 71 -2.32 -0.39 -22.36
N ALA A 72 -2.75 -0.47 -23.62
CA ALA A 72 -4.13 -0.17 -24.00
C ALA A 72 -5.15 -1.06 -23.29
N ARG A 73 -4.83 -2.34 -23.03
CA ARG A 73 -5.69 -3.25 -22.25
C ARG A 73 -5.72 -2.92 -20.75
N GLN A 74 -4.62 -2.46 -20.18
CA GLN A 74 -4.54 -2.09 -18.77
C GLN A 74 -5.13 -0.69 -18.49
N CYS A 75 -4.90 0.25 -19.39
CA CYS A 75 -5.44 1.60 -19.35
C CYS A 75 -6.85 1.70 -19.93
N ALA A 76 -7.32 0.67 -20.66
CA ALA A 76 -8.73 0.56 -20.96
C ALA A 76 -9.43 0.59 -19.60
N PRO A 77 -10.26 1.62 -19.32
CA PRO A 77 -11.04 1.63 -18.10
C PRO A 77 -11.74 0.28 -18.09
N THR A 78 -11.56 -0.49 -17.02
CA THR A 78 -12.32 -1.72 -16.78
C THR A 78 -13.78 -1.29 -16.65
N ARG A 79 -14.38 -0.94 -17.79
CA ARG A 79 -15.77 -0.58 -17.92
C ARG A 79 -16.48 -1.88 -17.59
N SER A 80 -17.01 -1.90 -16.38
CA SER A 80 -18.29 -2.53 -16.13
C SER A 80 -18.29 -4.06 -15.97
N ALA A 81 -17.42 -4.61 -15.14
CA ALA A 81 -17.88 -5.73 -14.31
C ALA A 81 -18.59 -5.20 -13.06
N PHE A 82 -17.96 -4.25 -12.35
CA PHE A 82 -18.49 -3.68 -11.10
C PHE A 82 -19.69 -2.74 -11.30
N ARG A 83 -19.73 -1.99 -12.41
CA ARG A 83 -20.84 -1.08 -12.74
C ARG A 83 -22.15 -1.82 -13.06
N GLY A 84 -22.07 -3.06 -13.55
CA GLY A 84 -23.24 -3.92 -13.76
C GLY A 84 -23.91 -4.37 -12.45
N TRP A 85 -23.14 -4.54 -11.37
CA TRP A 85 -23.65 -4.91 -10.04
C TRP A 85 -24.13 -3.72 -9.21
N LEU A 86 -23.62 -2.52 -9.45
CA LEU A 86 -24.04 -1.32 -8.70
C LEU A 86 -25.38 -0.74 -9.18
N LEU A 87 -25.80 -1.01 -10.42
CA LEU A 87 -27.07 -0.55 -10.97
C LEU A 87 -28.29 -0.99 -10.13
N PRO A 88 -28.47 -2.28 -9.76
CA PRO A 88 -29.61 -2.66 -8.92
C PRO A 88 -29.52 -2.07 -7.49
N VAL A 89 -28.33 -1.97 -6.91
CA VAL A 89 -28.15 -1.47 -5.54
C VAL A 89 -28.50 0.02 -5.44
N THR A 90 -28.11 0.83 -6.43
CA THR A 90 -28.44 2.25 -6.46
C THR A 90 -29.93 2.52 -6.67
N ALA A 91 -30.62 1.68 -7.45
CA ALA A 91 -32.07 1.79 -7.64
C ALA A 91 -32.85 1.53 -6.34
N VAL A 92 -32.46 0.52 -5.56
CA VAL A 92 -33.08 0.23 -4.25
C VAL A 92 -32.83 1.36 -3.26
N ALA A 93 -31.59 1.85 -3.17
CA ALA A 93 -31.25 2.96 -2.28
C ALA A 93 -32.04 4.24 -2.62
N ALA A 94 -32.12 4.62 -3.91
CA ALA A 94 -32.91 5.78 -4.34
C ALA A 94 -34.40 5.61 -4.00
N GLY A 95 -34.96 4.40 -4.18
CA GLY A 95 -36.33 4.09 -3.81
C GLY A 95 -36.61 4.26 -2.31
N THR A 96 -35.73 3.74 -1.45
CA THR A 96 -35.89 3.87 0.01
C THR A 96 -35.79 5.32 0.50
N ILE A 97 -34.91 6.13 -0.09
CA ILE A 97 -34.80 7.56 0.21
C ILE A 97 -36.09 8.29 -0.19
N LEU A 98 -36.63 8.01 -1.39
CA LEU A 98 -37.85 8.64 -1.86
C LEU A 98 -39.06 8.30 -0.97
N VAL A 99 -39.19 7.03 -0.57
CA VAL A 99 -40.24 6.58 0.36
C VAL A 99 -40.08 7.24 1.73
N GLY A 100 -38.86 7.29 2.26
CA GLY A 100 -38.56 7.98 3.52
C GLY A 100 -38.92 9.47 3.48
N LEU A 101 -38.59 10.16 2.38
CA LEU A 101 -38.92 11.57 2.19
C LEU A 101 -40.44 11.79 2.12
N CYS A 102 -41.15 10.93 1.40
CA CYS A 102 -42.61 10.98 1.30
C CYS A 102 -43.28 10.78 2.67
N LEU A 103 -42.79 9.84 3.48
CA LEU A 103 -43.29 9.59 4.83
C LEU A 103 -42.97 10.75 5.77
N TRP A 104 -41.79 11.36 5.65
CA TRP A 104 -41.42 12.52 6.46
C TRP A 104 -42.29 13.75 6.15
N TRP A 105 -42.53 14.07 4.88
CA TRP A 105 -43.44 15.15 4.51
C TRP A 105 -44.86 14.93 5.01
N ARG A 106 -45.37 13.69 4.99
CA ARG A 106 -46.69 13.37 5.57
C ARG A 106 -46.73 13.56 7.10
N ARG A 107 -45.61 13.41 7.80
CA ARG A 107 -45.55 13.54 9.26
C ARG A 107 -45.37 15.00 9.72
N SER A 108 -44.87 15.86 8.84
CA SER A 108 -44.55 17.26 9.13
C SER A 108 -45.76 18.19 9.17
N THR A 109 -46.95 17.72 8.78
CA THR A 109 -48.21 18.50 8.84
C THR A 109 -48.86 18.51 10.22
N VAL A 110 -48.30 17.80 11.20
CA VAL A 110 -48.78 17.83 12.59
C VAL A 110 -47.73 18.53 13.44
N LEU A 111 -47.78 19.87 13.48
CA LEU A 111 -46.97 20.67 14.38
C LEU A 111 -47.82 21.12 15.58
N PRO A 112 -47.68 20.50 16.77
CA PRO A 112 -48.11 21.11 18.01
C PRO A 112 -47.08 22.19 18.42
N SER A 113 -47.53 23.44 18.39
CA SER A 113 -46.78 24.61 18.86
C SER A 113 -46.55 24.56 20.36
N HIS A 114 -45.32 24.35 20.80
CA HIS A 114 -44.86 24.78 22.12
C HIS A 114 -43.52 25.51 22.01
N PRO A 115 -43.45 26.82 22.33
CA PRO A 115 -42.20 27.54 22.39
C PRO A 115 -41.45 27.21 23.69
N ILE A 116 -40.30 26.54 23.57
CA ILE A 116 -39.35 26.39 24.67
C ILE A 116 -38.25 27.44 24.49
N ALA A 117 -38.20 28.39 25.42
CA ALA A 117 -37.14 29.36 25.55
C ALA A 117 -35.87 28.66 26.08
N VAL A 118 -34.85 28.53 25.24
CA VAL A 118 -33.54 28.00 25.64
C VAL A 118 -32.59 29.15 25.91
N LYS A 119 -32.20 29.29 27.18
CA LYS A 119 -31.23 30.25 27.72
C LYS A 119 -29.81 29.75 27.40
N ALA A 120 -29.01 30.57 26.72
CA ALA A 120 -27.64 30.25 26.34
C ALA A 120 -26.68 30.26 27.55
N PRO A 121 -25.84 29.22 27.75
CA PRO A 121 -24.74 29.27 28.72
C PRO A 121 -23.48 29.87 28.07
N SER A 122 -22.91 30.87 28.74
CA SER A 122 -21.62 31.47 28.43
C SER A 122 -20.48 30.56 28.92
N ALA A 123 -19.50 30.27 28.07
CA ALA A 123 -18.31 29.47 28.39
C ALA A 123 -17.09 30.39 28.66
N PRO A 124 -16.25 30.10 29.67
CA PRO A 124 -15.07 30.91 29.97
C PRO A 124 -13.85 30.60 29.08
N PRO A 125 -12.88 31.53 28.97
CA PRO A 125 -11.71 31.42 28.09
C PRO A 125 -10.62 30.48 28.63
N ILE A 126 -10.00 29.74 27.71
CA ILE A 126 -8.89 28.80 27.94
C ILE A 126 -7.56 29.57 28.00
N THR A 127 -6.81 29.39 29.10
CA THR A 127 -5.46 29.92 29.29
C THR A 127 -4.43 29.01 28.61
N PHE A 128 -3.64 29.56 27.69
CA PHE A 128 -2.51 28.88 27.05
C PHE A 128 -1.27 28.92 27.96
N GLN A 129 -0.72 27.74 28.26
CA GLN A 129 0.54 27.57 29.00
C GLN A 129 1.70 27.33 28.00
N PRO A 130 2.75 28.17 27.98
CA PRO A 130 3.89 28.00 27.07
C PRO A 130 4.83 26.88 27.52
N SER A 131 5.26 26.04 26.58
CA SER A 131 6.26 24.98 26.79
C SER A 131 7.70 25.49 26.77
N PRO A 132 8.64 24.86 27.52
CA PRO A 132 10.03 25.28 27.61
C PRO A 132 10.90 24.88 26.40
N PRO A 133 12.05 25.57 26.18
CA PRO A 133 12.91 25.40 25.02
C PRO A 133 13.68 24.07 25.02
N SER A 134 13.69 23.42 23.86
CA SER A 134 14.42 22.18 23.60
C SER A 134 15.90 22.45 23.30
N VAL A 135 16.79 21.77 24.02
CA VAL A 135 18.25 21.89 23.92
C VAL A 135 18.77 21.08 22.72
N PRO A 136 19.66 21.62 21.87
CA PRO A 136 20.19 20.91 20.71
C PRO A 136 21.25 19.86 21.09
N VAL A 137 21.05 18.63 20.61
CA VAL A 137 22.00 17.52 20.72
C VAL A 137 22.94 17.52 19.49
N PRO A 138 24.28 17.50 19.66
CA PRO A 138 25.22 17.49 18.55
C PRO A 138 25.23 16.13 17.83
N ARG A 139 25.04 16.16 16.51
CA ARG A 139 25.04 15.00 15.62
C ARG A 139 26.42 14.83 14.99
N ALA A 140 27.12 13.75 15.34
CA ALA A 140 28.39 13.39 14.75
C ALA A 140 28.22 12.94 13.28
N VAL A 141 28.95 13.59 12.38
CA VAL A 141 28.99 13.26 10.95
C VAL A 141 30.15 12.29 10.72
N VAL A 142 29.84 11.03 10.42
CA VAL A 142 30.81 10.03 9.97
C VAL A 142 30.82 10.02 8.44
N THR A 143 31.91 10.51 7.84
CA THR A 143 32.13 10.46 6.39
C THR A 143 33.04 9.27 6.05
N THR A 144 32.45 8.11 5.75
CA THR A 144 33.21 7.00 5.15
C THR A 144 33.35 7.21 3.65
N ARG A 145 34.55 7.59 3.23
CA ARG A 145 34.95 7.77 1.82
C ARG A 145 35.28 6.41 1.21
N ILE A 146 34.31 5.81 0.52
CA ILE A 146 34.53 4.55 -0.22
C ILE A 146 35.05 4.90 -1.63
N LYS A 147 36.31 4.59 -1.90
CA LYS A 147 36.89 4.61 -3.24
C LYS A 147 36.42 3.37 -3.99
N ARG A 148 35.51 3.55 -4.96
CA ARG A 148 34.99 2.47 -5.81
C ARG A 148 35.94 2.28 -7.00
N ALA A 149 36.81 1.27 -6.92
CA ALA A 149 37.54 0.77 -8.07
C ALA A 149 36.64 -0.26 -8.78
N SER A 150 36.13 0.10 -9.95
CA SER A 150 35.33 -0.79 -10.78
C SER A 150 36.26 -1.78 -11.49
N ARG A 151 36.42 -2.98 -10.92
CA ARG A 151 36.89 -4.13 -11.69
C ARG A 151 35.66 -4.85 -12.21
N VAL A 152 35.62 -5.01 -13.53
CA VAL A 152 34.69 -5.92 -14.22
C VAL A 152 35.10 -7.33 -13.82
N THR A 153 34.44 -7.86 -12.80
CA THR A 153 34.58 -9.26 -12.39
C THR A 153 33.78 -10.10 -13.39
N PRO A 154 34.31 -11.22 -13.91
CA PRO A 154 33.54 -12.15 -14.73
C PRO A 154 32.29 -12.59 -13.96
N LEU A 155 31.18 -12.73 -14.70
CA LEU A 155 29.86 -13.07 -14.18
C LEU A 155 29.89 -14.49 -13.59
N VAL A 156 30.33 -14.61 -12.35
CA VAL A 156 30.20 -15.83 -11.56
C VAL A 156 28.70 -15.98 -11.30
N GLU A 157 28.09 -16.98 -11.91
CA GLU A 157 26.70 -17.33 -11.60
C GLU A 157 26.62 -17.56 -10.09
N PRO A 158 25.80 -16.78 -9.36
CA PRO A 158 25.73 -16.90 -7.92
C PRO A 158 25.17 -18.29 -7.59
N GLU A 159 26.02 -19.16 -7.02
CA GLU A 159 25.58 -20.44 -6.47
C GLU A 159 24.63 -20.15 -5.29
N VAL A 160 23.34 -20.21 -5.55
CA VAL A 160 22.30 -20.11 -4.52
C VAL A 160 22.17 -21.47 -3.87
N LEU A 161 22.63 -21.59 -2.62
CA LEU A 161 22.45 -22.79 -1.79
C LEU A 161 20.95 -23.02 -1.54
N VAL A 162 20.36 -23.97 -2.26
CA VAL A 162 18.99 -24.44 -2.02
C VAL A 162 19.05 -25.48 -0.90
N PRO A 163 18.29 -25.32 0.19
CA PRO A 163 18.27 -26.32 1.25
C PRO A 163 17.71 -27.66 0.72
N PRO A 164 18.21 -28.81 1.22
CA PRO A 164 17.73 -30.11 0.77
C PRO A 164 16.22 -30.23 1.02
N GLY A 165 15.48 -30.61 -0.03
CA GLY A 165 14.01 -30.66 -0.04
C GLY A 165 13.30 -29.44 -0.63
N ALA A 166 14.01 -28.34 -0.91
CA ALA A 166 13.45 -27.15 -1.55
C ALA A 166 13.61 -27.08 -3.07
N GLU A 167 14.31 -28.05 -3.68
CA GLU A 167 14.61 -28.07 -5.12
C GLU A 167 13.35 -28.05 -6.00
N GLU A 168 12.32 -28.80 -5.60
CA GLU A 168 11.07 -28.89 -6.37
C GLU A 168 10.29 -27.57 -6.34
N ALA A 169 10.31 -26.85 -5.21
CA ALA A 169 9.67 -25.54 -5.07
C ALA A 169 10.40 -24.48 -5.91
N VAL A 170 11.74 -24.51 -5.92
CA VAL A 170 12.54 -23.62 -6.79
C VAL A 170 12.29 -23.94 -8.26
N ARG A 171 12.15 -25.22 -8.63
CA ARG A 171 11.80 -25.63 -9.99
C ARG A 171 10.41 -25.14 -10.41
N CYS A 172 9.39 -25.32 -9.57
CA CYS A 172 8.05 -24.79 -9.82
C CYS A 172 8.01 -23.26 -9.89
N LEU A 173 8.80 -22.56 -9.07
CA LEU A 173 8.94 -21.10 -9.14
C LEU A 173 9.58 -20.67 -10.46
N ALA A 174 10.68 -21.29 -10.86
CA ALA A 174 11.36 -20.99 -12.11
C ALA A 174 10.43 -21.24 -13.32
N GLU A 175 9.63 -22.29 -13.28
CA GLU A 175 8.66 -22.60 -14.32
C GLU A 175 7.49 -21.59 -14.35
N GLY A 176 6.94 -21.24 -13.19
CA GLY A 176 5.91 -20.19 -13.09
C GLY A 176 6.39 -18.82 -13.59
N LEU A 177 7.65 -18.46 -13.31
CA LEU A 177 8.27 -17.23 -13.82
C LEU A 177 8.43 -17.26 -15.34
N ARG A 178 8.79 -18.41 -15.93
CA ARG A 178 8.87 -18.58 -17.40
C ARG A 178 7.51 -18.40 -18.07
N TYR A 179 6.43 -18.82 -17.43
CA TYR A 179 5.06 -18.66 -17.95
C TYR A 179 4.34 -17.40 -17.48
N HIS A 180 5.04 -16.50 -16.77
CA HIS A 180 4.48 -15.29 -16.15
C HIS A 180 3.27 -15.55 -15.23
N SER A 181 3.17 -16.73 -14.63
CA SER A 181 2.13 -17.12 -13.69
C SER A 181 2.76 -17.72 -12.43
N VAL A 182 2.91 -16.88 -11.40
CA VAL A 182 3.31 -17.33 -10.07
C VAL A 182 2.04 -17.41 -9.24
N ASP A 183 1.55 -18.63 -8.99
CA ASP A 183 0.41 -18.85 -8.09
C ASP A 183 0.93 -18.92 -6.64
N PRO A 184 0.70 -17.88 -5.81
CA PRO A 184 1.20 -17.84 -4.44
C PRO A 184 0.65 -18.99 -3.58
N ALA A 185 -0.52 -19.54 -3.90
CA ALA A 185 -1.12 -20.63 -3.14
C ALA A 185 -0.27 -21.91 -3.22
N ARG A 186 0.40 -22.16 -4.36
CA ARG A 186 1.26 -23.35 -4.55
C ARG A 186 2.53 -23.31 -3.71
N PHE A 187 3.02 -22.13 -3.35
CA PHE A 187 4.22 -21.98 -2.50
C PHE A 187 3.90 -22.20 -1.02
N LEU A 188 2.68 -21.85 -0.59
CA LEU A 188 2.24 -22.03 0.79
C LEU A 188 1.98 -23.50 1.12
N THR A 189 1.54 -24.31 0.15
CA THR A 189 1.31 -25.76 0.35
C THR A 189 2.61 -26.54 0.56
N ALA A 190 3.74 -26.04 0.04
CA ALA A 190 5.04 -26.69 0.15
C ALA A 190 5.75 -26.44 1.51
N GLY A 191 5.06 -25.84 2.49
CA GLY A 191 5.59 -25.64 3.84
C GLY A 191 6.59 -24.48 3.96
N PHE A 192 6.71 -23.63 2.94
CA PHE A 192 7.54 -22.43 3.01
C PHE A 192 6.81 -21.33 3.79
N VAL A 193 7.33 -21.00 4.96
CA VAL A 193 6.99 -19.75 5.64
C VAL A 193 7.75 -18.64 4.92
N VAL A 194 7.04 -17.82 4.14
CA VAL A 194 7.61 -16.59 3.60
C VAL A 194 7.83 -15.63 4.76
N VAL A 195 9.06 -15.59 5.29
CA VAL A 195 9.47 -14.57 6.26
C VAL A 195 9.58 -13.26 5.48
N GLY A 196 8.56 -12.40 5.61
CA GLY A 196 8.57 -11.08 4.99
C GLY A 196 9.74 -10.22 5.53
N PRO A 197 10.20 -9.21 4.77
CA PRO A 197 11.36 -8.39 5.12
C PRO A 197 11.16 -7.46 6.35
N GLU A 198 10.11 -7.65 7.15
CA GLU A 198 9.78 -6.77 8.26
C GLU A 198 10.50 -7.11 9.58
N GLU A 199 11.16 -8.28 9.70
CA GLU A 199 11.81 -8.69 10.97
C GLU A 199 13.33 -8.50 11.03
N ALA A 200 13.96 -7.94 9.98
CA ALA A 200 15.39 -7.64 10.01
C ALA A 200 15.70 -6.26 10.62
N ARG A 201 15.20 -5.96 11.84
CA ARG A 201 15.77 -4.93 12.72
C ARG A 201 15.25 -5.02 14.15
N VAL A 202 16.22 -4.94 15.07
CA VAL A 202 16.14 -4.72 16.53
C VAL A 202 16.15 -6.01 17.37
N ASN A 203 17.36 -6.35 17.81
CA ASN A 203 17.61 -6.99 19.11
C ASN A 203 16.82 -6.23 20.19
N ALA A 204 15.75 -6.84 20.69
CA ALA A 204 15.10 -6.48 21.94
C ALA A 204 15.08 -7.74 22.83
N PRO A 205 15.25 -7.59 24.16
CA PRO A 205 15.39 -8.74 25.06
C PRO A 205 14.06 -9.50 25.17
N LEU A 206 14.20 -10.83 25.19
CA LEU A 206 13.12 -11.81 25.40
C LEU A 206 12.40 -11.54 26.72
N GLU A 207 11.25 -10.87 26.70
CA GLU A 207 10.26 -10.93 27.78
C GLU A 207 8.88 -10.43 27.29
N ALA A 208 8.12 -11.30 26.63
CA ALA A 208 6.66 -11.23 26.54
C ALA A 208 6.12 -12.54 25.92
N VAL A 209 6.16 -13.61 26.70
CA VAL A 209 5.37 -14.82 26.42
C VAL A 209 3.90 -14.40 26.45
N ARG A 210 3.21 -14.43 25.31
CA ARG A 210 1.74 -14.35 25.26
C ARG A 210 1.17 -15.60 25.95
N GLN A 211 0.79 -15.45 27.22
CA GLN A 211 -0.02 -16.44 27.92
C GLN A 211 -1.42 -16.46 27.28
N PHE A 212 -1.79 -17.60 26.71
CA PHE A 212 -3.18 -17.90 26.38
C PHE A 212 -3.95 -18.17 27.69
N PRO A 213 -5.21 -17.72 27.81
CA PRO A 213 -6.00 -18.04 28.99
C PRO A 213 -6.30 -19.55 29.01
N THR A 214 -5.69 -20.26 29.95
CA THR A 214 -6.15 -21.58 30.41
C THR A 214 -7.29 -21.40 31.40
N ASP A 215 -8.31 -22.25 31.31
CA ASP A 215 -9.32 -22.36 32.35
C ASP A 215 -8.71 -22.96 33.64
N LEU A 216 -9.47 -22.92 34.74
CA LEU A 216 -9.04 -23.42 36.05
C LEU A 216 -8.76 -24.94 36.08
N ASN A 217 -9.03 -25.67 35.00
CA ASN A 217 -8.75 -27.10 34.85
C ASN A 217 -7.57 -27.40 33.90
N GLY A 218 -6.89 -26.39 33.36
CA GLY A 218 -5.68 -26.57 32.55
C GLY A 218 -5.92 -27.14 31.15
N THR A 219 -7.15 -27.11 30.65
CA THR A 219 -7.50 -27.59 29.31
C THR A 219 -7.35 -26.46 28.29
N ARG A 220 -6.54 -26.67 27.25
CA ARG A 220 -6.44 -25.73 26.12
C ARG A 220 -7.71 -25.81 25.27
N LEU A 221 -8.52 -24.76 25.30
CA LEU A 221 -9.63 -24.57 24.38
C LEU A 221 -9.08 -24.26 22.98
N TRP A 222 -9.02 -25.28 22.12
CA TRP A 222 -8.93 -25.06 20.68
C TRP A 222 -10.32 -24.66 20.15
N PRO A 223 -10.42 -23.74 19.18
CA PRO A 223 -11.69 -23.45 18.53
C PRO A 223 -12.13 -24.68 17.72
N GLU A 224 -13.10 -25.42 18.25
CA GLU A 224 -13.81 -26.48 17.57
C GLU A 224 -14.55 -25.92 16.34
N GLU A 225 -14.18 -26.46 15.17
CA GLU A 225 -15.04 -26.76 14.02
C GLU A 225 -16.20 -25.80 13.72
N ALA A 226 -15.92 -24.77 12.92
CA ALA A 226 -16.94 -24.18 12.07
C ALA A 226 -17.30 -25.19 10.95
N ARG A 227 -18.32 -26.02 11.18
CA ARG A 227 -18.96 -26.85 10.14
C ARG A 227 -19.53 -25.94 9.04
N PRO A 228 -19.20 -26.15 7.75
CA PRO A 228 -19.89 -25.46 6.67
C PRO A 228 -21.34 -25.96 6.58
N LEU A 229 -22.29 -25.04 6.61
CA LEU A 229 -23.71 -25.30 6.36
C LEU A 229 -23.90 -25.83 4.93
N ASN A 230 -24.53 -26.99 4.84
CA ASN A 230 -24.85 -27.69 3.61
C ASN A 230 -25.97 -26.93 2.86
N LEU A 231 -25.71 -26.54 1.60
CA LEU A 231 -26.57 -25.67 0.79
C LEU A 231 -27.68 -26.42 0.00
N GLU A 232 -27.88 -27.71 0.25
CA GLU A 232 -28.80 -28.54 -0.56
C GLU A 232 -30.28 -28.56 -0.11
N GLN A 233 -30.69 -27.77 0.91
CA GLN A 233 -32.03 -27.90 1.48
C GLN A 233 -33.06 -26.79 1.15
N VAL A 234 -32.75 -25.87 0.22
CA VAL A 234 -33.71 -24.84 -0.23
C VAL A 234 -34.17 -25.14 -1.65
N GLY A 235 -35.00 -26.16 -1.82
CA GLY A 235 -35.47 -26.58 -3.14
C GLY A 235 -36.70 -27.49 -3.18
N ARG A 236 -37.52 -27.56 -2.12
CA ARG A 236 -38.80 -28.29 -2.16
C ARG A 236 -39.86 -27.65 -1.26
N SER A 237 -40.51 -26.60 -1.76
CA SER A 237 -41.81 -26.15 -1.28
C SER A 237 -42.38 -25.06 -2.19
N ALA A 238 -42.75 -25.46 -3.41
CA ALA A 238 -43.72 -24.74 -4.23
C ALA A 238 -44.37 -25.76 -5.19
N SER A 239 -45.44 -26.39 -4.71
CA SER A 239 -46.46 -27.10 -5.48
C SER A 239 -47.79 -26.84 -4.79
#